data_AF-A0A7S1AJ36-F1
#
_entry.id   AF-A0A7S1AJ36-F1
#
_cell.length_a   1.000
_cell.length_b   1.000
_cell.length_c   1.000
_cell.angle_alpha   90.00
_cell.angle_beta   90.00
_cell.angle_gamma   90.00
#
_symmetry.space_group_name_H-M   'P 1'
#
loop_
_entity.id
_entity.type
_entity.pdbx_description
1 polymer ?
#
loop_
_entity_poly.entity_id
_entity_poly.type
_entity_poly.pdbx_seq_one_letter_code
_entity_poly.pdbx_strand_id
1 'polypeptide(L)'
;FWLKVGGDRRVMAPLPLTPDGIDKLFKQLDDCTDRLGEAQGSMVRKRKAELNFLSQVESLRDMIEGGLRTNKDRESLQNTFGGDCERISHLKAVLETVQLTDSSKNDKRFTSCVSVCSTVEKVLSDMGLGEKLRSAQQKQVAKVKRRQTVMQTSVQGSLILAALNTTPTVENSVPPDAEFEKIPDAELDKIVGPDEEVIVEPLEPAQMPAPAEAPAEAPAESPVEVPAKAAAPMETPETTEIQAEKTEAAPKRKPNAKVETLEKALGDMRATGFEVVKVSDATSVFGAFNKGVRDAVKLGREGKELLDVVDDKSRVLNFLRKYAKASPKLSSRVTGVLKILFAFDSWAEVAEADPDLLHLYLATTPEEFLSRHAEGAAERGAAGVLLVHVEAARNLVAGSAEPATPLVRVRVGDQEKETEMAEGLDPRFCVAPMMFDVPSADTVVRFEAMDHGTLLGYVEFAASEAFSRLGPRSEVHFLQGAEQGELELEVVFSTKAEKEEAVEFAPQKRINRAWGLRKSATEIPVFSRSPRGAQ
;
A
#
# COMPACT_ATOMS: atom_id res chain seq x y z
N PHE A 1 -7.44 12.17 -18.70
CA PHE A 1 -8.91 12.34 -18.72
C PHE A 1 -9.49 11.90 -17.38
N TRP A 2 -9.25 12.65 -16.30
CA TRP A 2 -10.01 12.58 -15.04
C TRP A 2 -9.90 13.96 -14.41
N LEU A 3 -11.02 14.68 -14.38
CA LEU A 3 -11.12 16.07 -13.92
C LEU A 3 -11.84 16.07 -12.57
N LYS A 4 -11.19 16.74 -11.61
CA LYS A 4 -11.68 17.38 -10.37
C LYS A 4 -13.16 17.15 -10.01
N VAL A 5 -13.38 16.49 -8.88
CA VAL A 5 -14.68 16.36 -8.21
C VAL A 5 -15.02 17.71 -7.56
N GLY A 6 -15.93 18.45 -8.19
CA GLY A 6 -16.53 19.65 -7.65
C GLY A 6 -17.97 19.74 -8.12
N GLY A 7 -18.90 19.29 -7.26
CA GLY A 7 -20.27 19.78 -7.05
C GLY A 7 -21.27 19.91 -8.19
N ASP A 8 -20.89 19.75 -9.45
CA ASP A 8 -21.78 19.92 -10.59
C ASP A 8 -22.15 18.53 -11.10
N ARG A 9 -23.34 18.04 -10.70
CA ARG A 9 -23.97 16.86 -11.33
C ARG A 9 -24.32 17.25 -12.76
N ARG A 10 -23.31 17.40 -13.61
CA ARG A 10 -23.50 17.44 -15.06
C ARG A 10 -24.28 16.19 -15.38
N VAL A 11 -25.52 16.39 -15.83
CA VAL A 11 -26.35 15.34 -16.41
C VAL A 11 -25.57 14.87 -17.62
N MET A 12 -24.73 13.85 -17.43
CA MET A 12 -24.02 13.23 -18.54
C MET A 12 -25.10 12.70 -19.47
N ALA A 13 -25.00 13.06 -20.76
CA ALA A 13 -25.86 12.50 -21.77
C ALA A 13 -25.87 10.97 -21.59
N PRO A 14 -27.05 10.33 -21.61
CA PRO A 14 -27.16 8.90 -21.36
C PRO A 14 -26.22 8.17 -22.31
N LEU A 15 -25.29 7.41 -21.74
CA LEU A 15 -24.33 6.65 -22.53
C LEU A 15 -25.10 5.62 -23.35
N PRO A 16 -24.74 5.40 -24.63
CA PRO A 16 -25.38 4.38 -25.45
C PRO A 16 -25.15 3.00 -24.81
N LEU A 17 -26.16 2.14 -24.88
CA LEU A 17 -26.08 0.77 -24.39
C LEU A 17 -25.19 -0.05 -25.33
N THR A 18 -23.90 -0.15 -24.99
CA THR A 18 -22.92 -0.95 -25.72
C THR A 18 -22.39 -2.10 -24.85
N PRO A 19 -22.02 -3.26 -25.45
CA PRO A 19 -21.44 -4.37 -24.70
C PRO A 19 -20.19 -3.95 -23.91
N ASP A 20 -19.26 -3.22 -24.55
CA ASP A 20 -18.02 -2.77 -23.92
C ASP A 20 -18.27 -1.79 -22.75
N GLY A 21 -19.29 -0.95 -22.88
CA GLY A 21 -19.69 -0.01 -21.83
C GLY A 21 -20.19 -0.74 -20.58
N ILE A 22 -21.04 -1.76 -20.77
CA ILE A 22 -21.54 -2.61 -19.69
C ILE A 22 -20.41 -3.43 -19.06
N ASP A 23 -19.54 -4.04 -19.86
CA ASP A 23 -18.43 -4.87 -19.35
C ASP A 23 -17.46 -4.04 -18.48
N LYS A 24 -17.22 -2.79 -18.86
CA LYS A 24 -16.45 -1.85 -18.04
C LYS A 24 -17.14 -1.55 -16.70
N LEU A 25 -18.45 -1.30 -16.71
CA LEU A 25 -19.22 -1.05 -15.49
C LEU A 25 -19.29 -2.29 -14.59
N PHE A 26 -19.38 -3.50 -15.15
CA PHE A 26 -19.33 -4.74 -14.38
C PHE A 26 -18.00 -4.95 -13.70
N LYS A 27 -16.89 -4.67 -14.39
CA LYS A 27 -15.58 -4.69 -13.73
C LYS A 27 -15.53 -3.73 -12.52
N GLN A 28 -16.08 -2.52 -12.67
CA GLN A 28 -16.15 -1.56 -11.57
C GLN A 28 -17.08 -2.00 -10.44
N LEU A 29 -18.21 -2.64 -10.77
CA LEU A 29 -19.15 -3.21 -9.81
C LEU A 29 -18.50 -4.37 -9.03
N ASP A 30 -17.77 -5.25 -9.71
CA ASP A 30 -17.00 -6.34 -9.13
C ASP A 30 -15.94 -5.82 -8.17
N ASP A 31 -15.14 -4.82 -8.59
CA ASP A 31 -14.14 -4.18 -7.74
C ASP A 31 -14.78 -3.53 -6.49
N CYS A 32 -15.99 -2.95 -6.62
CA CYS A 32 -16.73 -2.39 -5.48
C CYS A 32 -17.28 -3.48 -4.55
N THR A 33 -17.68 -4.62 -5.11
CA THR A 33 -18.18 -5.77 -4.35
C THR A 33 -17.07 -6.38 -3.51
N ASP A 34 -15.86 -6.51 -4.06
CA ASP A 34 -14.70 -7.00 -3.31
C ASP A 34 -14.37 -6.08 -2.14
N ARG A 35 -14.29 -4.76 -2.38
CA ARG A 35 -14.05 -3.77 -1.33
C ARG A 35 -15.11 -3.76 -0.24
N LEU A 36 -16.36 -4.09 -0.59
CA LEU A 36 -17.43 -4.20 0.39
C LEU A 36 -17.23 -5.44 1.28
N GLY A 37 -16.72 -6.54 0.72
CA GLY A 37 -16.31 -7.73 1.47
C GLY A 37 -15.12 -7.44 2.41
N GLU A 38 -14.09 -6.77 1.91
CA GLU A 38 -12.91 -6.36 2.70
C GLU A 38 -13.25 -5.37 3.82
N ALA A 39 -14.28 -4.55 3.63
CA ALA A 39 -14.72 -3.58 4.63
C ALA A 39 -15.59 -4.19 5.74
N GLN A 40 -15.87 -5.50 5.70
CA GLN A 40 -16.57 -6.18 6.80
C GLN A 40 -15.73 -6.09 8.09
N GLY A 41 -16.36 -5.67 9.19
CA GLY A 41 -15.69 -5.41 10.47
C GLY A 41 -15.40 -3.93 10.77
N SER A 42 -15.49 -3.03 9.78
CA SER A 42 -15.36 -1.58 10.01
C SER A 42 -16.59 -0.82 9.52
N MET A 43 -17.38 -0.29 10.45
CA MET A 43 -18.64 0.39 10.14
C MET A 43 -18.46 1.59 9.19
N VAL A 44 -17.42 2.40 9.42
CA VAL A 44 -17.13 3.59 8.59
C VAL A 44 -16.68 3.18 7.19
N ARG A 45 -15.80 2.18 7.06
CA ARG A 45 -15.34 1.68 5.76
C ARG A 45 -16.46 1.01 4.99
N LYS A 46 -17.27 0.19 5.66
CA LYS A 46 -18.43 -0.48 5.07
C LYS A 46 -19.39 0.53 4.48
N ARG A 47 -19.76 1.57 5.24
CA ARG A 47 -20.65 2.63 4.75
C ARG A 47 -20.10 3.34 3.50
N LYS A 48 -18.80 3.63 3.48
CA LYS A 48 -18.13 4.22 2.30
C LYS A 48 -18.14 3.26 1.10
N ALA A 49 -17.85 1.98 1.32
CA ALA A 49 -17.88 0.95 0.27
C ALA A 49 -19.30 0.76 -0.29
N GLU A 50 -20.33 0.74 0.55
CA GLU A 50 -21.74 0.66 0.14
C GLU A 50 -22.16 1.85 -0.74
N LEU A 51 -21.79 3.08 -0.36
CA LEU A 51 -22.10 4.26 -1.17
C LEU A 51 -21.43 4.21 -2.55
N ASN A 52 -20.19 3.72 -2.62
CA ASN A 52 -19.48 3.52 -3.89
C ASN A 52 -20.13 2.44 -4.74
N PHE A 53 -20.51 1.31 -4.14
CA PHE A 53 -21.25 0.23 -4.80
C PHE A 53 -22.58 0.74 -5.38
N LEU A 54 -23.37 1.44 -4.57
CA LEU A 54 -24.66 2.00 -4.99
C LEU A 54 -24.54 3.02 -6.14
N SER A 55 -23.43 3.76 -6.20
CA SER A 55 -23.13 4.67 -7.32
C SER A 55 -22.89 3.90 -8.64
N GLN A 56 -22.21 2.74 -8.59
CA GLN A 56 -22.03 1.88 -9.76
C GLN A 56 -23.35 1.22 -10.18
N VAL A 57 -24.16 0.78 -9.21
CA VAL A 57 -25.50 0.21 -9.46
C VAL A 57 -26.42 1.23 -10.14
N GLU A 58 -26.39 2.48 -9.71
CA GLU A 58 -27.11 3.58 -10.35
C GLU A 58 -26.65 3.82 -11.79
N SER A 59 -25.34 3.86 -12.02
CA SER A 59 -24.79 4.04 -13.37
C SER A 59 -25.20 2.90 -14.33
N LEU A 60 -25.24 1.66 -13.84
CA LEU A 60 -25.73 0.50 -14.58
C LEU A 60 -27.23 0.60 -14.86
N ARG A 61 -28.03 0.96 -13.83
CA ARG A 61 -29.48 1.16 -13.98
C ARG A 61 -29.76 2.17 -15.08
N ASP A 62 -29.14 3.34 -15.02
CA ASP A 62 -29.42 4.44 -15.94
C ASP A 62 -29.05 4.07 -17.39
N MET A 63 -27.97 3.31 -17.58
CA MET A 63 -27.58 2.80 -18.90
C MET A 63 -28.60 1.78 -19.44
N ILE A 64 -29.05 0.84 -18.60
CA ILE A 64 -30.03 -0.18 -19.01
C ILE A 64 -31.39 0.47 -19.29
N GLU A 65 -31.83 1.39 -18.43
CA GLU A 65 -33.10 2.09 -18.57
C GLU A 65 -33.10 2.99 -19.81
N GLY A 66 -31.98 3.66 -20.11
CA GLY A 66 -31.79 4.40 -21.36
C GLY A 66 -31.95 3.51 -22.59
N GLY A 67 -31.40 2.29 -22.56
CA GLY A 67 -31.60 1.29 -23.60
C GLY A 67 -33.05 0.81 -23.74
N LEU A 68 -33.76 0.60 -22.61
CA LEU A 68 -35.16 0.17 -22.61
C LEU A 68 -36.13 1.25 -23.12
N ARG A 69 -35.88 2.53 -22.82
CA ARG A 69 -36.75 3.64 -23.24
C ARG A 69 -36.72 3.86 -24.76
N THR A 70 -35.62 3.52 -25.38
CA THR A 70 -35.43 3.68 -26.82
C THR A 70 -36.03 2.45 -27.51
N ASN A 71 -37.37 2.40 -27.64
CA ASN A 71 -38.15 1.25 -28.14
C ASN A 71 -37.68 0.62 -29.47
N LYS A 72 -36.79 1.31 -30.22
CA LYS A 72 -36.17 0.82 -31.46
C LYS A 72 -35.01 -0.15 -31.23
N ASP A 73 -34.56 -0.31 -29.99
CA ASP A 73 -33.28 -0.94 -29.66
C ASP A 73 -33.44 -2.33 -29.02
N ARG A 74 -34.52 -3.06 -29.35
CA ARG A 74 -34.62 -4.50 -28.97
C ARG A 74 -33.42 -5.30 -29.47
N GLU A 75 -32.90 -4.95 -30.64
CA GLU A 75 -31.67 -5.52 -31.19
C GLU A 75 -30.45 -5.16 -30.33
N SER A 76 -30.31 -3.92 -29.86
CA SER A 76 -29.22 -3.53 -28.97
C SER A 76 -29.31 -4.22 -27.60
N LEU A 77 -30.51 -4.41 -27.05
CA LEU A 77 -30.73 -5.20 -25.85
C LEU A 77 -30.36 -6.67 -26.07
N GLN A 78 -30.71 -7.25 -27.22
CA GLN A 78 -30.33 -8.62 -27.57
C GLN A 78 -28.82 -8.76 -27.79
N ASN A 79 -28.18 -7.80 -28.46
CA ASN A 79 -26.74 -7.79 -28.69
C ASN A 79 -25.96 -7.61 -27.39
N THR A 80 -26.48 -6.82 -26.46
CA THR A 80 -25.83 -6.54 -25.17
C THR A 80 -26.08 -7.66 -24.17
N PHE A 81 -27.32 -8.07 -23.97
CA PHE A 81 -27.72 -9.03 -22.93
C PHE A 81 -28.20 -10.38 -23.47
N GLY A 82 -28.75 -10.44 -24.67
CA GLY A 82 -29.34 -11.66 -25.24
C GLY A 82 -28.35 -12.70 -25.75
N GLY A 83 -27.13 -12.27 -26.12
CA GLY A 83 -26.07 -13.13 -26.67
C GLY A 83 -25.89 -14.43 -25.88
N ASP A 84 -25.33 -14.37 -24.68
CA ASP A 84 -25.16 -15.53 -23.79
C ASP A 84 -26.03 -15.46 -22.53
N CYS A 85 -26.77 -14.36 -22.33
CA CYS A 85 -27.48 -14.04 -21.09
C CYS A 85 -26.58 -13.95 -19.84
N GLU A 86 -25.25 -14.02 -19.97
CA GLU A 86 -24.34 -14.03 -18.83
C GLU A 86 -24.29 -12.66 -18.16
N ARG A 87 -24.36 -11.58 -18.93
CA ARG A 87 -24.27 -10.21 -18.43
C ARG A 87 -25.39 -9.86 -17.45
N ILE A 88 -26.65 -10.03 -17.87
CA ILE A 88 -27.81 -9.73 -17.01
C ILE A 88 -27.88 -10.68 -15.81
N SER A 89 -27.53 -11.96 -16.03
CA SER A 89 -27.46 -12.97 -14.97
C SER A 89 -26.38 -12.65 -13.93
N HIS A 90 -25.24 -12.13 -14.37
CA HIS A 90 -24.15 -11.71 -13.49
C HIS A 90 -24.56 -10.52 -12.63
N LEU A 91 -25.15 -9.48 -13.23
CA LEU A 91 -25.65 -8.32 -12.48
C LEU A 91 -26.67 -8.74 -11.41
N LYS A 92 -27.65 -9.57 -11.78
CA LYS A 92 -28.65 -10.07 -10.83
C LYS A 92 -28.02 -10.90 -9.71
N ALA A 93 -27.09 -11.80 -10.05
CA ALA A 93 -26.37 -12.59 -9.05
C ALA A 93 -25.59 -11.71 -8.06
N VAL A 94 -24.94 -10.64 -8.52
CA VAL A 94 -24.25 -9.69 -7.64
C VAL A 94 -25.25 -8.96 -6.74
N LEU A 95 -26.35 -8.43 -7.30
CA LEU A 95 -27.38 -7.73 -6.51
C LEU A 95 -28.03 -8.64 -5.45
N GLU A 96 -28.29 -9.91 -5.75
CA GLU A 96 -28.91 -10.85 -4.81
C GLU A 96 -27.97 -11.33 -3.69
N THR A 97 -26.66 -11.31 -3.92
CA THR A 97 -25.67 -11.87 -3.00
C THR A 97 -25.00 -10.83 -2.12
N VAL A 98 -24.99 -9.56 -2.52
CA VAL A 98 -24.37 -8.47 -1.75
C VAL A 98 -25.15 -8.21 -0.45
N GLN A 99 -24.43 -8.19 0.68
CA GLN A 99 -25.00 -7.88 2.00
C GLN A 99 -24.83 -6.39 2.34
N LEU A 100 -25.88 -5.61 2.10
CA LEU A 100 -25.95 -4.20 2.49
C LEU A 100 -26.46 -4.03 3.93
N THR A 101 -26.07 -2.96 4.61
CA THR A 101 -26.71 -2.51 5.85
C THR A 101 -28.19 -2.20 5.65
N ASP A 102 -28.99 -2.23 6.72
CA ASP A 102 -30.43 -1.93 6.64
C ASP A 102 -30.72 -0.55 6.04
N SER A 103 -29.85 0.43 6.32
CA SER A 103 -29.94 1.78 5.75
C SER A 103 -29.76 1.80 4.22
N SER A 104 -28.87 0.94 3.70
CA SER A 104 -28.53 0.87 2.27
C SER A 104 -29.41 -0.13 1.51
N LYS A 105 -29.95 -1.15 2.19
CA LYS A 105 -30.83 -2.19 1.59
C LYS A 105 -32.13 -1.59 1.03
N ASN A 106 -32.63 -0.54 1.65
CA ASN A 106 -33.83 0.20 1.22
C ASN A 106 -33.52 1.36 0.26
N ASP A 107 -32.28 1.48 -0.24
CA ASP A 107 -31.92 2.53 -1.18
C ASP A 107 -32.68 2.38 -2.50
N LYS A 108 -33.28 3.48 -2.98
CA LYS A 108 -34.06 3.53 -4.22
C LYS A 108 -33.24 3.13 -5.45
N ARG A 109 -31.93 3.39 -5.44
CA ARG A 109 -31.03 3.04 -6.56
C ARG A 109 -30.93 1.54 -6.71
N PHE A 110 -30.79 0.83 -5.59
CA PHE A 110 -30.69 -0.63 -5.55
C PHE A 110 -32.00 -1.29 -6.00
N THR A 111 -33.12 -0.93 -5.37
CA THR A 111 -34.44 -1.50 -5.69
C THR A 111 -34.88 -1.21 -7.13
N SER A 112 -34.61 0.00 -7.63
CA SER A 112 -34.90 0.36 -9.02
C SER A 112 -34.04 -0.45 -10.02
N CYS A 113 -32.75 -0.67 -9.73
CA CYS A 113 -31.89 -1.50 -10.58
C CYS A 113 -32.39 -2.96 -10.66
N VAL A 114 -32.83 -3.55 -9.54
CA VAL A 114 -33.44 -4.89 -9.52
C VAL A 114 -34.70 -4.97 -10.38
N SER A 115 -35.56 -3.94 -10.33
CA SER A 115 -36.77 -3.83 -11.16
C SER A 115 -36.44 -3.72 -12.65
N VAL A 116 -35.44 -2.90 -12.99
CA VAL A 116 -34.94 -2.77 -14.37
C VAL A 116 -34.39 -4.10 -14.89
N CYS A 117 -33.62 -4.83 -14.08
CA CYS A 117 -33.14 -6.18 -14.43
C CYS A 117 -34.31 -7.13 -14.73
N SER A 118 -35.34 -7.13 -13.88
CA SER A 118 -36.54 -7.96 -14.07
C SER A 118 -37.29 -7.62 -15.37
N THR A 119 -37.25 -6.35 -15.79
CA THR A 119 -37.84 -5.92 -17.07
C THR A 119 -37.04 -6.45 -18.26
N VAL A 120 -35.70 -6.37 -18.21
CA VAL A 120 -34.83 -6.96 -19.25
C VAL A 120 -35.04 -8.47 -19.35
N GLU A 121 -35.16 -9.18 -18.23
CA GLU A 121 -35.39 -10.62 -18.21
C GLU A 121 -36.71 -11.02 -18.89
N LYS A 122 -37.78 -10.24 -18.67
CA LYS A 122 -39.06 -10.44 -19.37
C LYS A 122 -38.90 -10.24 -20.88
N VAL A 123 -38.26 -9.15 -21.29
CA VAL A 123 -38.00 -8.88 -22.72
C VAL A 123 -37.19 -10.00 -23.37
N LEU A 124 -36.12 -10.49 -22.72
CA LEU A 124 -35.32 -11.60 -23.24
C LEU A 124 -36.11 -12.91 -23.30
N SER A 125 -37.00 -13.14 -22.33
CA SER A 125 -37.88 -14.31 -22.32
C SER A 125 -38.91 -14.27 -23.46
N ASP A 126 -39.51 -13.10 -23.71
CA ASP A 126 -40.43 -12.87 -24.83
C ASP A 126 -39.75 -13.04 -26.19
N MET A 127 -38.42 -12.84 -26.25
CA MET A 127 -37.59 -13.11 -27.44
C MET A 127 -37.18 -14.58 -27.60
N GLY A 128 -37.66 -15.48 -26.72
CA GLY A 128 -37.36 -16.91 -26.78
C GLY A 128 -36.04 -17.31 -26.12
N LEU A 129 -35.38 -16.41 -25.36
CA LEU A 129 -34.11 -16.69 -24.67
C LEU A 129 -34.30 -17.17 -23.22
N GLY A 130 -35.53 -17.46 -22.79
CA GLY A 130 -35.86 -17.77 -21.40
C GLY A 130 -35.14 -18.98 -20.79
N GLU A 131 -34.91 -20.06 -21.57
CA GLU A 131 -34.14 -21.22 -21.08
C GLU A 131 -32.66 -20.90 -20.88
N LYS A 132 -32.08 -20.19 -21.85
CA LYS A 132 -30.68 -19.74 -21.82
C LYS A 132 -30.44 -18.81 -20.63
N LEU A 133 -31.37 -17.88 -20.39
CA LEU A 133 -31.35 -16.98 -19.25
C LEU A 133 -31.36 -17.74 -17.91
N ARG A 134 -32.26 -18.73 -17.74
CA ARG A 134 -32.32 -19.55 -16.51
C ARG A 134 -31.01 -20.32 -16.28
N SER A 135 -30.43 -20.90 -17.33
CA SER A 135 -29.13 -21.59 -17.23
C SER A 135 -28.00 -20.63 -16.84
N ALA A 136 -27.96 -19.44 -17.42
CA ALA A 136 -26.96 -18.42 -17.11
C ALA A 136 -27.09 -17.90 -15.67
N GLN A 137 -28.32 -17.68 -15.17
CA GLN A 137 -28.60 -17.27 -13.79
C GLN A 137 -28.03 -18.28 -12.78
N GLN A 138 -28.32 -19.57 -12.95
CA GLN A 138 -27.80 -20.62 -12.06
C GLN A 138 -26.26 -20.65 -12.04
N LYS A 139 -25.64 -20.55 -13.21
CA LYS A 139 -24.17 -20.52 -13.35
C LYS A 139 -23.56 -19.30 -12.65
N GLN A 140 -24.14 -18.12 -12.83
CA GLN A 140 -23.61 -16.88 -12.24
C GLN A 140 -23.82 -16.81 -10.73
N VAL A 141 -24.98 -17.26 -10.21
CA VAL A 141 -25.20 -17.35 -8.76
C VAL A 141 -24.18 -18.27 -8.09
N ALA A 142 -23.91 -19.45 -8.68
CA ALA A 142 -22.87 -20.35 -8.17
C ALA A 142 -21.48 -19.71 -8.21
N LYS A 143 -21.13 -19.01 -9.30
CA LYS A 143 -19.85 -18.32 -9.46
C LYS A 143 -19.66 -17.21 -8.42
N VAL A 144 -20.66 -16.36 -8.22
CA VAL A 144 -20.60 -15.24 -7.26
C VAL A 144 -20.56 -15.76 -5.82
N LYS A 145 -21.39 -16.76 -5.47
CA LYS A 145 -21.32 -17.40 -4.15
C LYS A 145 -19.94 -17.99 -3.86
N ARG A 146 -19.35 -18.70 -4.83
CA ARG A 146 -17.99 -19.24 -4.67
C ARG A 146 -16.96 -18.13 -4.40
N ARG A 147 -17.04 -17.00 -5.11
CA ARG A 147 -16.16 -15.85 -4.87
C ARG A 147 -16.35 -15.30 -3.46
N GLN A 148 -17.59 -15.12 -3.00
CA GLN A 148 -17.88 -14.64 -1.64
C GLN A 148 -17.38 -15.58 -0.56
N THR A 149 -17.55 -16.90 -0.73
CA THR A 149 -17.00 -17.88 0.21
C THR A 149 -15.48 -17.77 0.29
N VAL A 150 -14.78 -17.66 -0.85
CA VAL A 150 -13.32 -17.47 -0.86
C VAL A 150 -12.92 -16.20 -0.11
N MET A 151 -13.63 -15.09 -0.28
CA MET A 151 -13.35 -13.86 0.46
C MET A 151 -13.63 -13.99 1.96
N GLN A 152 -14.74 -14.60 2.35
CA GLN A 152 -15.08 -14.79 3.78
C GLN A 152 -14.11 -15.74 4.50
N THR A 153 -13.71 -16.82 3.83
CA THR A 153 -12.71 -17.76 4.38
C THR A 153 -11.34 -17.09 4.49
N SER A 154 -10.98 -16.18 3.58
CA SER A 154 -9.73 -15.40 3.71
C SER A 154 -9.74 -14.53 4.98
N VAL A 155 -10.87 -13.90 5.31
CA VAL A 155 -10.99 -13.04 6.51
C VAL A 155 -10.99 -13.88 7.80
N GLN A 156 -11.71 -15.01 7.82
CA GLN A 156 -11.73 -15.89 8.99
C GLN A 156 -10.44 -16.69 9.18
N GLY A 157 -9.76 -17.07 8.10
CA GLY A 157 -8.45 -17.73 8.16
C GLY A 157 -7.43 -16.86 8.86
N SER A 158 -7.43 -15.55 8.59
CA SER A 158 -6.60 -14.57 9.30
C SER A 158 -6.91 -14.51 10.81
N LEU A 159 -8.18 -14.62 11.21
CA LEU A 159 -8.59 -14.58 12.64
C LEU A 159 -8.29 -15.89 13.39
N ILE A 160 -8.45 -17.05 12.76
CA ILE A 160 -8.19 -18.35 13.40
C ILE A 160 -6.69 -18.61 13.54
N LEU A 161 -5.87 -18.19 12.57
CA LEU A 161 -4.41 -18.25 12.69
C LEU A 161 -3.87 -17.30 13.76
N ALA A 162 -4.45 -16.11 13.90
CA ALA A 162 -4.13 -15.20 15.01
C ALA A 162 -4.47 -15.82 16.38
N ALA A 163 -5.56 -16.59 16.48
CA ALA A 163 -5.95 -17.26 17.73
C ALA A 163 -5.11 -18.51 18.05
N LEU A 164 -4.70 -19.28 17.05
CA LEU A 164 -3.92 -20.51 17.26
C LEU A 164 -2.44 -20.25 17.61
N ASN A 165 -1.94 -19.03 17.43
CA ASN A 165 -0.61 -18.61 17.88
C ASN A 165 -0.58 -18.02 19.30
N THR A 166 -1.71 -17.98 20.01
CA THR A 166 -1.70 -17.79 21.47
C THR A 166 -1.50 -19.16 22.12
N THR A 167 -0.25 -19.56 22.35
CA THR A 167 0.03 -20.72 23.22
C THR A 167 -0.39 -20.37 24.64
N PRO A 168 -1.34 -21.07 25.27
CA PRO A 168 -1.51 -20.97 26.70
C PRO A 168 -0.26 -21.55 27.35
N THR A 169 0.45 -20.72 28.12
CA THR A 169 1.53 -21.16 29.00
C THR A 169 0.96 -22.19 29.98
N VAL A 170 1.20 -23.47 29.72
CA VAL A 170 0.90 -24.57 30.63
C VAL A 170 1.99 -24.56 31.70
N GLU A 171 1.72 -23.90 32.82
CA GLU A 171 2.47 -24.10 34.07
C GLU A 171 2.11 -25.48 34.63
N ASN A 172 3.07 -26.40 34.52
CA ASN A 172 3.04 -27.68 35.22
C ASN A 172 3.29 -27.46 36.72
N SER A 173 2.25 -27.65 37.55
CA SER A 173 2.44 -28.10 38.94
C SER A 173 1.20 -28.82 39.48
N VAL A 174 1.37 -30.09 39.87
CA VAL A 174 0.39 -30.97 40.53
C VAL A 174 1.21 -32.02 41.32
N PRO A 175 0.81 -32.55 42.50
CA PRO A 175 -0.03 -32.05 43.62
C PRO A 175 0.62 -32.35 45.02
N PRO A 176 -0.10 -32.27 46.17
CA PRO A 176 -1.03 -33.35 46.57
C PRO A 176 -2.36 -32.93 47.23
N ASP A 177 -3.34 -33.82 47.08
CA ASP A 177 -4.42 -34.20 47.99
C ASP A 177 -5.27 -33.11 48.68
N ALA A 178 -6.52 -32.98 48.21
CA ALA A 178 -7.66 -32.71 49.08
C ALA A 178 -8.94 -33.27 48.46
N GLU A 179 -9.48 -34.30 49.10
CA GLU A 179 -10.88 -34.71 49.02
C GLU A 179 -11.78 -33.52 49.35
N PHE A 180 -12.87 -33.25 48.62
CA PHE A 180 -14.15 -32.83 49.23
C PHE A 180 -15.31 -32.87 48.21
N GLU A 181 -16.22 -33.79 48.53
CA GLU A 181 -17.68 -33.76 48.45
C GLU A 181 -18.45 -33.02 47.33
N LYS A 182 -19.32 -33.83 46.70
CA LYS A 182 -20.58 -33.45 46.06
C LYS A 182 -21.42 -32.54 46.95
N ILE A 183 -22.14 -31.58 46.35
CA ILE A 183 -23.55 -31.19 46.61
C ILE A 183 -24.01 -30.23 45.48
N PRO A 184 -25.33 -30.15 45.18
CA PRO A 184 -25.84 -29.99 43.82
C PRO A 184 -26.39 -28.59 43.49
N ASP A 185 -26.77 -28.44 42.22
CA ASP A 185 -27.54 -27.35 41.64
C ASP A 185 -28.81 -27.01 42.44
N ALA A 186 -28.92 -25.74 42.84
CA ALA A 186 -30.20 -25.07 43.06
C ALA A 186 -30.03 -23.55 42.99
N GLU A 187 -30.92 -22.94 42.20
CA GLU A 187 -31.54 -21.61 42.37
C GLU A 187 -30.70 -20.44 42.92
N LEU A 188 -30.64 -19.34 42.16
CA LEU A 188 -31.12 -18.08 42.72
C LEU A 188 -31.54 -17.08 41.64
N ASP A 189 -32.85 -16.97 41.51
CA ASP A 189 -33.60 -15.88 40.91
C ASP A 189 -33.54 -14.64 41.85
N LYS A 190 -33.65 -13.44 41.25
CA LYS A 190 -33.99 -12.13 41.86
C LYS A 190 -32.92 -11.44 42.70
N ILE A 191 -32.40 -10.30 42.20
CA ILE A 191 -32.40 -9.02 42.93
C ILE A 191 -32.73 -7.88 41.95
N VAL A 192 -33.82 -7.18 42.24
CA VAL A 192 -34.30 -5.95 41.61
C VAL A 192 -34.05 -4.80 42.59
N GLY A 193 -33.45 -3.73 42.07
CA GLY A 193 -33.62 -2.33 42.48
C GLY A 193 -32.70 -1.77 43.58
N PRO A 194 -32.76 -0.45 43.85
CA PRO A 194 -32.96 0.67 42.91
C PRO A 194 -32.04 1.89 43.19
N ASP A 195 -32.11 2.88 42.27
CA ASP A 195 -31.93 4.34 42.43
C ASP A 195 -30.82 4.88 43.37
N GLU A 196 -29.81 5.54 42.75
CA GLU A 196 -28.87 6.41 43.46
C GLU A 196 -28.96 7.84 42.90
N GLU A 197 -29.42 8.75 43.76
CA GLU A 197 -29.55 10.19 43.55
C GLU A 197 -28.17 10.86 43.51
N VAL A 198 -27.89 11.64 42.47
CA VAL A 198 -26.67 12.44 42.37
C VAL A 198 -26.89 13.82 42.99
N ILE A 199 -26.27 14.03 44.14
CA ILE A 199 -26.14 15.32 44.83
C ILE A 199 -25.06 16.15 44.12
N VAL A 200 -25.40 17.35 43.68
CA VAL A 200 -24.46 18.33 43.11
C VAL A 200 -24.07 19.32 44.20
N GLU A 201 -22.80 19.31 44.58
CA GLU A 201 -22.19 20.26 45.51
C GLU A 201 -21.49 21.40 44.71
N PRO A 202 -21.62 22.69 45.09
CA PRO A 202 -21.04 23.79 44.33
C PRO A 202 -19.64 24.20 44.86
N LEU A 203 -18.65 24.28 43.95
CA LEU A 203 -17.31 24.80 44.23
C LEU A 203 -17.28 26.33 44.35
N GLU A 204 -16.68 26.82 45.44
CA GLU A 204 -16.22 28.20 45.62
C GLU A 204 -14.87 28.47 44.91
N PRO A 205 -14.57 29.73 44.52
CA PRO A 205 -13.36 30.08 43.79
C PRO A 205 -12.18 30.47 44.69
N ALA A 206 -11.01 29.88 44.40
CA ALA A 206 -9.74 30.22 45.06
C ALA A 206 -9.09 31.47 44.44
N GLN A 207 -8.60 32.35 45.32
CA GLN A 207 -7.78 33.53 45.03
C GLN A 207 -6.34 33.16 44.67
N MET A 208 -5.70 33.93 43.79
CA MET A 208 -4.25 33.95 43.59
C MET A 208 -3.66 35.30 44.03
N PRO A 209 -2.46 35.31 44.65
CA PRO A 209 -1.69 36.53 44.85
C PRO A 209 -0.59 36.72 43.79
N ALA A 210 -0.26 37.99 43.52
CA ALA A 210 1.01 38.49 42.96
C ALA A 210 2.19 38.20 43.93
N PRO A 211 3.50 38.51 43.69
CA PRO A 211 4.06 39.55 42.80
C PRO A 211 5.48 39.30 42.19
N ALA A 212 6.05 40.38 41.59
CA ALA A 212 7.48 40.79 41.62
C ALA A 212 8.50 39.95 40.79
N GLU A 213 9.62 40.46 40.25
CA GLU A 213 10.20 41.76 39.89
C GLU A 213 11.53 41.36 39.17
N ALA A 214 11.97 42.12 38.17
CA ALA A 214 13.29 41.98 37.50
C ALA A 214 14.45 42.40 38.48
N PRO A 215 15.78 42.43 38.16
CA PRO A 215 16.42 42.47 36.83
C PRO A 215 17.85 41.84 36.70
N ALA A 216 18.44 42.02 35.50
CA ALA A 216 19.82 42.49 35.26
C ALA A 216 20.90 41.55 34.66
N GLU A 217 21.58 42.14 33.65
CA GLU A 217 23.01 42.09 33.30
C GLU A 217 23.62 40.96 32.43
N ALA A 218 23.98 41.38 31.20
CA ALA A 218 25.09 40.91 30.34
C ALA A 218 26.47 41.19 31.02
N PRO A 219 27.69 40.87 30.48
CA PRO A 219 28.07 40.79 29.06
C PRO A 219 29.25 39.86 28.63
N ALA A 220 29.59 39.95 27.32
CA ALA A 220 30.93 39.94 26.68
C ALA A 220 31.71 38.61 26.48
N GLU A 221 31.97 38.23 25.22
CA GLU A 221 33.29 38.24 24.51
C GLU A 221 34.13 36.97 24.81
N SER A 222 34.82 36.25 23.90
CA SER A 222 35.47 36.51 22.60
C SER A 222 35.79 35.16 21.90
N PRO A 223 36.24 35.17 20.62
CA PRO A 223 36.55 33.97 19.83
C PRO A 223 38.03 33.54 19.92
N VAL A 224 38.29 32.24 19.86
CA VAL A 224 39.66 31.67 19.74
C VAL A 224 39.84 31.08 18.34
N GLU A 225 40.80 31.66 17.62
CA GLU A 225 41.29 31.32 16.29
C GLU A 225 42.76 30.88 16.42
N VAL A 226 43.13 29.64 16.04
CA VAL A 226 44.52 29.27 15.66
C VAL A 226 44.54 27.87 14.97
N PRO A 227 45.62 27.43 14.27
CA PRO A 227 45.71 27.53 12.81
C PRO A 227 46.02 26.18 12.11
N ALA A 228 46.03 26.26 10.77
CA ALA A 228 46.56 25.26 9.86
C ALA A 228 48.03 24.88 10.14
N LYS A 229 48.36 23.60 9.92
CA LYS A 229 49.74 23.16 9.64
C LYS A 229 49.77 22.01 8.64
N ALA A 230 50.36 22.30 7.49
CA ALA A 230 50.71 21.37 6.43
C ALA A 230 51.86 20.43 6.83
N ALA A 231 51.84 19.22 6.30
CA ALA A 231 53.03 18.42 6.00
C ALA A 231 52.70 17.31 4.98
N ALA A 232 53.11 17.51 3.73
CA ALA A 232 53.65 16.43 2.87
C ALA A 232 55.00 15.96 3.49
N PRO A 233 55.69 14.86 3.09
CA PRO A 233 55.69 14.21 1.76
C PRO A 233 55.85 12.66 1.78
N MET A 234 55.74 12.00 0.62
CA MET A 234 56.77 11.09 0.10
C MET A 234 56.28 10.36 -1.16
N GLU A 235 57.00 10.62 -2.25
CA GLU A 235 57.01 9.85 -3.48
C GLU A 235 57.71 8.51 -3.26
N THR A 236 57.15 7.44 -3.82
CA THR A 236 57.92 6.28 -4.31
C THR A 236 57.23 5.74 -5.57
N PRO A 237 57.95 5.51 -6.69
CA PRO A 237 57.39 4.90 -7.88
C PRO A 237 57.68 3.40 -7.87
N GLU A 238 56.65 2.58 -7.68
CA GLU A 238 56.77 1.13 -7.90
C GLU A 238 56.15 0.78 -9.25
N THR A 239 57.02 0.78 -10.25
CA THR A 239 56.77 0.30 -11.61
C THR A 239 56.49 -1.20 -11.56
N THR A 240 55.21 -1.58 -11.53
CA THR A 240 54.81 -2.97 -11.77
C THR A 240 54.41 -3.12 -13.23
N GLU A 241 55.32 -3.70 -14.00
CA GLU A 241 55.15 -4.10 -15.39
C GLU A 241 54.15 -5.27 -15.45
N ILE A 242 52.86 -4.95 -15.60
CA ILE A 242 51.81 -5.95 -15.83
C ILE A 242 51.89 -6.39 -17.28
N GLN A 243 52.22 -7.66 -17.45
CA GLN A 243 52.24 -8.36 -18.72
C GLN A 243 50.87 -8.25 -19.41
N ALA A 244 50.89 -7.76 -20.65
CA ALA A 244 49.74 -7.69 -21.52
C ALA A 244 49.23 -9.10 -21.85
N GLU A 245 48.29 -9.59 -21.06
CA GLU A 245 47.55 -10.80 -21.36
C GLU A 245 46.62 -10.50 -22.54
N LYS A 246 47.04 -11.02 -23.71
CA LYS A 246 46.37 -10.90 -25.00
C LYS A 246 44.98 -11.56 -24.90
N THR A 247 43.99 -10.79 -24.49
CA THR A 247 42.59 -11.20 -24.43
C THR A 247 42.11 -11.51 -25.85
N GLU A 248 41.90 -12.80 -26.11
CA GLU A 248 41.39 -13.32 -27.36
C GLU A 248 40.02 -12.68 -27.65
N ALA A 249 39.92 -11.98 -28.77
CA ALA A 249 38.80 -11.12 -29.11
C ALA A 249 37.49 -11.91 -29.15
N ALA A 250 36.69 -11.78 -28.09
CA ALA A 250 35.34 -12.32 -28.02
C ALA A 250 34.54 -11.83 -29.24
N PRO A 251 33.73 -12.71 -29.87
CA PRO A 251 32.99 -12.38 -31.08
C PRO A 251 32.11 -11.16 -30.83
N LYS A 252 32.33 -10.08 -31.61
CA LYS A 252 31.56 -8.82 -31.58
C LYS A 252 30.09 -9.12 -31.86
N ARG A 253 29.31 -9.43 -30.81
CA ARG A 253 27.85 -9.50 -30.90
C ARG A 253 27.37 -8.09 -31.26
N LYS A 254 26.55 -8.00 -32.31
CA LYS A 254 25.92 -6.72 -32.67
C LYS A 254 25.12 -6.24 -31.45
N PRO A 255 25.36 -5.02 -30.95
CA PRO A 255 24.62 -4.50 -29.82
C PRO A 255 23.13 -4.53 -30.15
N ASN A 256 22.35 -5.02 -29.20
CA ASN A 256 20.90 -5.11 -29.34
C ASN A 256 20.36 -3.67 -29.35
N ALA A 257 19.57 -3.29 -30.36
CA ALA A 257 19.08 -1.91 -30.55
C ALA A 257 18.36 -1.32 -29.33
N LYS A 258 17.87 -2.16 -28.42
CA LYS A 258 17.28 -1.73 -27.14
C LYS A 258 18.33 -1.21 -26.15
N VAL A 259 19.54 -1.77 -26.16
CA VAL A 259 20.69 -1.33 -25.34
C VAL A 259 21.09 0.07 -25.74
N GLU A 260 21.21 0.30 -27.05
CA GLU A 260 21.54 1.62 -27.62
C GLU A 260 20.52 2.69 -27.19
N THR A 261 19.25 2.31 -27.00
CA THR A 261 18.21 3.26 -26.55
C THR A 261 18.44 3.73 -25.10
N LEU A 262 18.84 2.81 -24.20
CA LEU A 262 19.12 3.15 -22.81
C LEU A 262 20.43 3.95 -22.68
N GLU A 263 21.49 3.49 -23.35
CA GLU A 263 22.79 4.18 -23.37
C GLU A 263 22.67 5.60 -23.92
N LYS A 264 21.92 5.77 -25.02
CA LYS A 264 21.64 7.09 -25.58
C LYS A 264 20.91 7.97 -24.57
N ALA A 265 19.87 7.46 -23.90
CA ALA A 265 19.12 8.21 -22.92
C ALA A 265 19.98 8.63 -21.71
N LEU A 266 20.89 7.75 -21.26
CA LEU A 266 21.88 8.08 -20.23
C LEU A 266 22.89 9.12 -20.71
N GLY A 267 23.32 9.04 -21.98
CA GLY A 267 24.14 10.06 -22.63
C GLY A 267 23.45 11.43 -22.64
N ASP A 268 22.16 11.46 -22.97
CA ASP A 268 21.35 12.68 -22.94
C ASP A 268 21.22 13.25 -21.51
N MET A 269 21.06 12.40 -20.48
CA MET A 269 21.08 12.82 -19.07
C MET A 269 22.44 13.39 -18.63
N ARG A 270 23.54 12.76 -19.06
CA ARG A 270 24.90 13.24 -18.78
C ARG A 270 25.16 14.59 -19.45
N ALA A 271 24.67 14.78 -20.67
CA ALA A 271 24.79 16.05 -21.40
C ALA A 271 24.06 17.21 -20.68
N THR A 272 22.99 16.92 -19.92
CA THR A 272 22.32 17.91 -19.07
C THR A 272 22.91 18.00 -17.66
N GLY A 273 24.01 17.30 -17.37
CA GLY A 273 24.60 17.23 -16.03
C GLY A 273 23.66 16.64 -14.98
N PHE A 274 22.68 15.83 -15.38
CA PHE A 274 21.60 15.33 -14.52
C PHE A 274 20.75 16.43 -13.84
N GLU A 275 20.77 17.65 -14.36
CA GLU A 275 19.97 18.77 -13.87
C GLU A 275 18.68 18.98 -14.67
N VAL A 276 17.63 19.46 -14.00
CA VAL A 276 16.35 19.81 -14.62
C VAL A 276 16.35 21.30 -14.96
N VAL A 277 17.07 21.68 -16.02
CA VAL A 277 17.18 23.10 -16.44
C VAL A 277 15.87 23.60 -17.06
N LYS A 278 15.28 22.81 -17.97
CA LYS A 278 13.98 23.10 -18.59
C LYS A 278 13.11 21.85 -18.55
N VAL A 279 11.86 22.02 -18.12
CA VAL A 279 10.92 20.89 -17.97
C VAL A 279 10.63 20.21 -19.31
N SER A 280 10.61 20.95 -20.43
CA SER A 280 10.45 20.38 -21.78
C SER A 280 11.56 19.39 -22.13
N ASP A 281 12.79 19.81 -21.90
CA ASP A 281 13.99 19.07 -22.31
C ASP A 281 14.15 17.85 -21.40
N ALA A 282 13.99 18.05 -20.09
CA ALA A 282 13.95 16.96 -19.12
C ALA A 282 12.82 15.96 -19.39
N THR A 283 11.68 16.39 -19.96
CA THR A 283 10.60 15.48 -20.35
C THR A 283 10.97 14.59 -21.52
N SER A 284 11.72 15.12 -22.49
CA SER A 284 12.26 14.32 -23.60
C SER A 284 13.27 13.30 -23.08
N VAL A 285 14.22 13.74 -22.27
CA VAL A 285 15.27 12.90 -21.65
C VAL A 285 14.65 11.80 -20.77
N PHE A 286 13.72 12.16 -19.87
CA PHE A 286 12.98 11.19 -19.07
C PHE A 286 12.17 10.21 -19.94
N GLY A 287 11.55 10.70 -21.02
CA GLY A 287 10.80 9.86 -21.96
C GLY A 287 11.68 8.79 -22.62
N ALA A 288 12.86 9.18 -23.10
CA ALA A 288 13.84 8.27 -23.67
C ALA A 288 14.35 7.25 -22.63
N PHE A 289 14.67 7.71 -21.43
CA PHE A 289 15.15 6.86 -20.35
C PHE A 289 14.10 5.85 -19.88
N ASN A 290 12.86 6.29 -19.63
CA ASN A 290 11.76 5.41 -19.26
C ASN A 290 11.50 4.33 -20.32
N LYS A 291 11.60 4.70 -21.60
CA LYS A 291 11.53 3.72 -22.69
C LYS A 291 12.70 2.73 -22.62
N GLY A 292 13.93 3.21 -22.46
CA GLY A 292 15.13 2.38 -22.30
C GLY A 292 15.01 1.38 -21.15
N VAL A 293 14.60 1.83 -19.96
CA VAL A 293 14.37 0.98 -18.77
C VAL A 293 13.32 -0.09 -19.07
N ARG A 294 12.18 0.26 -19.66
CA ARG A 294 11.13 -0.71 -20.01
C ARG A 294 11.59 -1.72 -21.06
N ASP A 295 12.38 -1.28 -22.03
CA ASP A 295 12.91 -2.16 -23.07
C ASP A 295 14.01 -3.09 -22.53
N ALA A 296 14.82 -2.63 -21.56
CA ALA A 296 15.73 -3.47 -20.80
C ALA A 296 14.97 -4.55 -20.02
N VAL A 297 13.94 -4.21 -19.24
CA VAL A 297 13.13 -5.21 -18.52
C VAL A 297 12.56 -6.30 -19.44
N LYS A 298 12.13 -5.95 -20.66
CA LYS A 298 11.64 -6.92 -21.65
C LYS A 298 12.71 -7.89 -22.17
N LEU A 299 14.00 -7.59 -21.98
CA LEU A 299 15.11 -8.49 -22.33
C LEU A 299 15.39 -9.53 -21.24
N GLY A 300 14.72 -9.46 -20.09
CA GLY A 300 14.93 -10.42 -19.00
C GLY A 300 16.33 -10.28 -18.39
N ARG A 301 17.11 -11.36 -18.38
CA ARG A 301 18.44 -11.40 -17.73
C ARG A 301 19.42 -10.39 -18.32
N GLU A 302 19.53 -10.31 -19.64
CA GLU A 302 20.44 -9.36 -20.30
C GLU A 302 20.10 -7.90 -19.95
N GLY A 303 18.80 -7.59 -19.85
CA GLY A 303 18.33 -6.28 -19.43
C GLY A 303 18.63 -5.93 -17.98
N LYS A 304 18.60 -6.94 -17.09
CA LYS A 304 18.99 -6.79 -15.69
C LYS A 304 20.46 -6.42 -15.59
N GLU A 305 21.33 -7.17 -16.25
CA GLU A 305 22.78 -6.90 -16.27
C GLU A 305 23.08 -5.48 -16.79
N LEU A 306 22.37 -5.03 -17.82
CA LEU A 306 22.52 -3.68 -18.37
C LEU A 306 22.14 -2.57 -17.38
N LEU A 307 21.04 -2.74 -16.64
CA LEU A 307 20.64 -1.76 -15.62
C LEU A 307 21.58 -1.79 -14.41
N ASP A 308 22.17 -2.94 -14.11
CA ASP A 308 23.08 -3.12 -12.98
C ASP A 308 24.46 -2.46 -13.20
N VAL A 309 24.92 -2.41 -14.45
CA VAL A 309 26.23 -1.84 -14.84
C VAL A 309 26.17 -0.31 -15.09
N VAL A 310 25.02 0.35 -14.84
CA VAL A 310 24.95 1.82 -14.95
C VAL A 310 25.82 2.47 -13.86
N ASP A 311 26.83 3.24 -14.24
CA ASP A 311 27.76 3.87 -13.28
C ASP A 311 27.12 5.00 -12.45
N ASP A 312 26.27 5.83 -13.07
CA ASP A 312 25.77 7.08 -12.48
C ASP A 312 24.44 6.93 -11.71
N LYS A 313 24.20 5.80 -11.02
CA LYS A 313 22.89 5.50 -10.38
C LYS A 313 22.37 6.61 -9.47
N SER A 314 23.21 7.12 -8.56
CA SER A 314 22.82 8.20 -7.62
C SER A 314 22.39 9.48 -8.35
N ARG A 315 23.09 9.81 -9.45
CA ARG A 315 22.79 10.99 -10.27
C ARG A 315 21.51 10.82 -11.08
N VAL A 316 21.27 9.61 -11.61
CA VAL A 316 20.01 9.26 -12.28
C VAL A 316 18.84 9.36 -11.30
N LEU A 317 18.95 8.78 -10.11
CA LEU A 317 17.90 8.85 -9.09
C LEU A 317 17.63 10.29 -8.65
N ASN A 318 18.68 11.09 -8.46
CA ASN A 318 18.55 12.52 -8.15
C ASN A 318 17.88 13.32 -9.28
N PHE A 319 18.21 13.03 -10.54
CA PHE A 319 17.50 13.61 -11.69
C PHE A 319 16.00 13.25 -11.66
N LEU A 320 15.66 11.98 -11.43
CA LEU A 320 14.26 11.53 -11.35
C LEU A 320 13.51 12.23 -10.21
N ARG A 321 14.15 12.38 -9.05
CA ARG A 321 13.62 13.12 -7.90
C ARG A 321 13.33 14.58 -8.24
N LYS A 322 14.32 15.30 -8.76
CA LYS A 322 14.19 16.71 -9.18
C LYS A 322 13.10 16.86 -10.26
N TYR A 323 13.04 15.93 -11.20
CA TYR A 323 12.06 15.95 -12.28
C TYR A 323 10.63 15.69 -11.78
N ALA A 324 10.44 14.76 -10.83
CA ALA A 324 9.15 14.53 -10.19
C ALA A 324 8.62 15.77 -9.46
N LYS A 325 9.51 16.49 -8.74
CA LYS A 325 9.18 17.77 -8.09
C LYS A 325 8.82 18.86 -9.11
N ALA A 326 9.59 18.99 -10.19
CA ALA A 326 9.36 20.00 -11.22
C ALA A 326 8.12 19.73 -12.09
N SER A 327 7.68 18.47 -12.22
CA SER A 327 6.53 18.08 -13.03
C SER A 327 5.56 17.15 -12.29
N PRO A 328 4.71 17.70 -11.40
CA PRO A 328 3.77 16.89 -10.61
C PRO A 328 2.80 16.05 -11.46
N LYS A 329 2.47 16.51 -12.68
CA LYS A 329 1.63 15.78 -13.64
C LYS A 329 2.24 14.46 -14.11
N LEU A 330 3.57 14.35 -14.06
CA LEU A 330 4.33 13.19 -14.51
C LEU A 330 4.94 12.39 -13.35
N SER A 331 4.75 12.83 -12.10
CA SER A 331 5.21 12.14 -10.88
C SER A 331 4.85 10.65 -10.88
N SER A 332 3.60 10.30 -11.19
CA SER A 332 3.14 8.90 -11.28
C SER A 332 3.96 8.05 -12.27
N ARG A 333 4.42 8.64 -13.39
CA ARG A 333 5.28 7.95 -14.35
C ARG A 333 6.69 7.77 -13.82
N VAL A 334 7.21 8.78 -13.11
CA VAL A 334 8.53 8.70 -12.47
C VAL A 334 8.52 7.62 -11.38
N THR A 335 7.51 7.61 -10.51
CA THR A 335 7.26 6.56 -9.52
C THR A 335 7.24 5.17 -10.17
N GLY A 336 6.57 5.03 -11.31
CA GLY A 336 6.56 3.76 -12.05
C GLY A 336 7.93 3.32 -12.57
N VAL A 337 8.83 4.25 -12.91
CA VAL A 337 10.22 3.93 -13.29
C VAL A 337 11.04 3.58 -12.07
N LEU A 338 10.91 4.34 -10.99
CA LEU A 338 11.61 4.09 -9.73
C LEU A 338 11.27 2.71 -9.16
N LYS A 339 9.99 2.31 -9.18
CA LYS A 339 9.57 0.94 -8.82
C LYS A 339 10.30 -0.13 -9.62
N ILE A 340 10.53 0.10 -10.92
CA ILE A 340 11.28 -0.83 -11.76
C ILE A 340 12.75 -0.83 -11.37
N LEU A 341 13.36 0.34 -11.15
CA LEU A 341 14.77 0.46 -10.79
C LEU A 341 15.05 -0.15 -9.40
N PHE A 342 14.19 0.07 -8.41
CA PHE A 342 14.40 -0.44 -7.06
C PHE A 342 14.13 -1.94 -6.89
N ALA A 343 13.52 -2.58 -7.90
CA ALA A 343 13.51 -4.04 -8.00
C ALA A 343 14.92 -4.64 -8.25
N PHE A 344 15.92 -3.81 -8.54
CA PHE A 344 17.33 -4.20 -8.64
C PHE A 344 18.07 -3.78 -7.37
N ASP A 345 18.76 -4.73 -6.74
CA ASP A 345 19.40 -4.52 -5.42
C ASP A 345 20.44 -3.38 -5.47
N SER A 346 21.25 -3.30 -6.52
CA SER A 346 22.26 -2.25 -6.66
C SER A 346 21.70 -0.83 -6.83
N TRP A 347 20.43 -0.68 -7.24
CA TRP A 347 19.75 0.63 -7.28
C TRP A 347 19.10 0.96 -5.93
N ALA A 348 18.61 -0.05 -5.23
CA ALA A 348 18.08 0.10 -3.87
C ALA A 348 19.20 0.48 -2.90
N GLU A 349 20.34 -0.21 -2.92
CA GLU A 349 21.52 0.10 -2.10
C GLU A 349 21.97 1.57 -2.27
N VAL A 350 21.97 2.06 -3.51
CA VAL A 350 22.32 3.47 -3.80
C VAL A 350 21.29 4.44 -3.24
N ALA A 351 20.00 4.09 -3.23
CA ALA A 351 18.96 4.91 -2.65
C ALA A 351 18.95 4.86 -1.12
N GLU A 352 19.33 3.74 -0.53
CA GLU A 352 19.46 3.55 0.92
C GLU A 352 20.64 4.33 1.50
N ALA A 353 21.75 4.40 0.76
CA ALA A 353 22.93 5.14 1.16
C ALA A 353 22.75 6.67 1.12
N ASP A 354 21.74 7.18 0.42
CA ASP A 354 21.47 8.60 0.26
C ASP A 354 20.14 8.97 0.98
N PRO A 355 20.17 9.65 2.13
CA PRO A 355 18.96 10.02 2.90
C PRO A 355 17.92 10.76 2.07
N ASP A 356 18.40 11.51 1.08
CA ASP A 356 17.66 12.37 0.19
C ASP A 356 16.88 11.58 -0.88
N LEU A 357 17.34 10.34 -1.15
CA LEU A 357 16.71 9.35 -2.03
C LEU A 357 15.93 8.29 -1.26
N LEU A 358 16.27 8.03 0.01
CA LEU A 358 15.57 7.06 0.85
C LEU A 358 14.06 7.37 0.96
N HIS A 359 13.71 8.65 1.13
CA HIS A 359 12.32 9.13 1.08
C HIS A 359 11.59 8.73 -0.21
N LEU A 360 12.29 8.83 -1.35
CA LEU A 360 11.74 8.47 -2.64
C LEU A 360 11.57 6.96 -2.78
N TYR A 361 12.52 6.19 -2.25
CA TYR A 361 12.46 4.74 -2.24
C TYR A 361 11.28 4.24 -1.40
N LEU A 362 11.17 4.71 -0.17
CA LEU A 362 10.06 4.44 0.73
C LEU A 362 8.71 4.84 0.13
N ALA A 363 8.61 6.01 -0.51
CA ALA A 363 7.36 6.41 -1.18
C ALA A 363 6.97 5.50 -2.36
N THR A 364 7.92 4.75 -2.93
CA THR A 364 7.67 3.91 -4.10
C THR A 364 7.40 2.45 -3.75
N THR A 365 8.23 1.81 -2.92
CA THR A 365 8.19 0.37 -2.64
C THR A 365 8.46 0.10 -1.16
N PRO A 366 7.62 0.62 -0.26
CA PRO A 366 7.92 0.55 1.16
C PRO A 366 7.78 -0.88 1.70
N GLU A 367 6.85 -1.69 1.17
CA GLU A 367 6.69 -3.10 1.56
C GLU A 367 7.94 -3.94 1.23
N GLU A 368 8.51 -3.77 0.04
CA GLU A 368 9.72 -4.51 -0.38
C GLU A 368 10.94 -4.09 0.45
N PHE A 369 11.08 -2.78 0.72
CA PHE A 369 12.12 -2.24 1.57
C PHE A 369 12.05 -2.81 3.00
N LEU A 370 10.87 -2.70 3.63
CA LEU A 370 10.66 -3.21 4.98
C LEU A 370 10.83 -4.72 5.04
N SER A 371 10.38 -5.46 4.03
CA SER A 371 10.57 -6.91 3.97
C SER A 371 12.05 -7.29 3.96
N ARG A 372 12.89 -6.63 3.15
CA ARG A 372 14.33 -6.91 3.11
C ARG A 372 15.00 -6.62 4.46
N HIS A 373 14.62 -5.52 5.09
CA HIS A 373 15.20 -5.15 6.38
C HIS A 373 14.67 -6.00 7.53
N ALA A 374 13.41 -6.41 7.52
CA ALA A 374 12.84 -7.36 8.47
C ALA A 374 13.52 -8.73 8.38
N GLU A 375 13.88 -9.20 7.17
CA GLU A 375 14.69 -10.41 6.99
C GLU A 375 16.07 -10.26 7.65
N GLY A 376 16.79 -9.18 7.35
CA GLY A 376 18.10 -8.92 7.97
C GLY A 376 18.03 -8.73 9.49
N ALA A 377 16.98 -8.12 10.02
CA ALA A 377 16.77 -7.96 11.46
C ALA A 377 16.46 -9.30 12.13
N ALA A 378 15.67 -10.16 11.48
CA ALA A 378 15.42 -11.52 11.95
C ALA A 378 16.70 -12.37 12.00
N GLU A 379 17.61 -12.21 11.05
CA GLU A 379 18.93 -12.84 11.08
C GLU A 379 19.78 -12.38 12.28
N ARG A 380 19.55 -11.15 12.76
CA ARG A 380 20.16 -10.59 13.98
C ARG A 380 19.41 -10.95 15.27
N GLY A 381 18.31 -11.71 15.18
CA GLY A 381 17.51 -12.14 16.33
C GLY A 381 16.40 -11.16 16.75
N ALA A 382 16.13 -10.12 15.96
CA ALA A 382 15.00 -9.21 16.17
C ALA A 382 13.69 -9.81 15.63
N ALA A 383 12.55 -9.43 16.19
CA ALA A 383 11.22 -9.83 15.71
C ALA A 383 10.85 -9.17 14.36
N GLY A 384 11.41 -7.99 14.08
CA GLY A 384 11.13 -7.26 12.84
C GLY A 384 11.84 -5.91 12.79
N VAL A 385 11.37 -5.06 11.89
CA VAL A 385 11.85 -3.68 11.71
C VAL A 385 10.70 -2.70 11.85
N LEU A 386 10.95 -1.62 12.58
CA LEU A 386 10.07 -0.47 12.70
C LEU A 386 10.63 0.70 11.90
N LEU A 387 9.84 1.21 10.97
CA LEU A 387 10.11 2.45 10.27
C LEU A 387 9.26 3.55 10.89
N VAL A 388 9.91 4.64 11.25
CA VAL A 388 9.32 5.78 11.95
C VAL A 388 9.61 7.04 11.15
N HIS A 389 8.58 7.79 10.82
CA HIS A 389 8.71 9.09 10.20
C HIS A 389 7.88 10.11 10.99
N VAL A 390 8.57 11.10 11.55
CA VAL A 390 7.96 12.19 12.33
C VAL A 390 7.78 13.37 11.38
N GLU A 391 6.55 13.62 10.93
CA GLU A 391 6.28 14.65 9.92
C GLU A 391 6.23 16.05 10.54
N ALA A 392 5.44 16.19 11.62
CA ALA A 392 5.18 17.46 12.27
C ALA A 392 4.74 17.29 13.72
N ALA A 393 4.79 18.38 14.47
CA ALA A 393 4.02 18.54 15.71
C ALA A 393 3.06 19.72 15.57
N ARG A 394 1.99 19.72 16.35
CA ARG A 394 1.00 20.81 16.37
C ARG A 394 0.63 21.20 17.79
N ASN A 395 0.30 22.46 17.98
CA ASN A 395 -0.18 23.02 19.25
C ASN A 395 0.72 22.66 20.44
N LEU A 396 2.04 22.63 20.26
CA LEU A 396 2.96 22.39 21.36
C LEU A 396 2.87 23.53 22.39
N VAL A 397 3.13 23.23 23.65
CA VAL A 397 3.27 24.24 24.71
C VAL A 397 4.73 24.65 24.80
N ALA A 398 5.01 25.95 24.85
CA ALA A 398 6.37 26.43 25.10
C ALA A 398 6.79 26.05 26.53
N GLY A 399 7.92 25.35 26.67
CA GLY A 399 8.46 24.99 27.98
C GLY A 399 9.16 26.16 28.69
N SER A 400 9.47 27.23 27.96
CA SER A 400 10.22 28.39 28.46
C SER A 400 9.76 29.70 27.83
N ALA A 401 10.33 30.82 28.28
CA ALA A 401 10.13 32.14 27.66
C ALA A 401 10.91 32.31 26.34
N GLU A 402 11.85 31.41 26.05
CA GLU A 402 12.61 31.44 24.81
C GLU A 402 11.75 30.91 23.64
N PRO A 403 12.06 31.28 22.39
CA PRO A 403 11.40 30.70 21.23
C PRO A 403 11.56 29.18 21.25
N ALA A 404 10.44 28.45 21.22
CA ALA A 404 10.47 26.99 21.28
C ALA A 404 11.27 26.42 20.10
N THR A 405 12.21 25.52 20.40
CA THR A 405 13.00 24.76 19.43
C THR A 405 12.78 23.25 19.63
N PRO A 406 11.53 22.78 19.46
CA PRO A 406 11.21 21.38 19.71
C PRO A 406 12.03 20.43 18.85
N LEU A 407 12.30 19.25 19.43
CA LEU A 407 12.76 18.05 18.76
C LEU A 407 11.92 16.85 19.23
N VAL A 408 11.88 15.78 18.45
CA VAL A 408 11.25 14.52 18.83
C VAL A 408 12.30 13.45 18.99
N ARG A 409 12.37 12.86 20.19
CA ARG A 409 13.19 11.70 20.52
C ARG A 409 12.35 10.44 20.39
N VAL A 410 12.83 9.47 19.62
CA VAL A 410 12.17 8.20 19.38
C VAL A 410 12.98 7.09 20.04
N ARG A 411 12.34 6.32 20.92
CA ARG A 411 12.92 5.19 21.64
C ARG A 411 12.22 3.89 21.27
N VAL A 412 13.02 2.85 20.98
CA VAL A 412 12.55 1.49 20.66
C VAL A 412 13.46 0.50 21.39
N GLY A 413 13.02 0.03 22.56
CA GLY A 413 13.89 -0.72 23.47
C GLY A 413 15.11 0.11 23.86
N ASP A 414 16.32 -0.42 23.61
CA ASP A 414 17.60 0.25 23.92
C ASP A 414 18.07 1.22 22.82
N GLN A 415 17.35 1.32 21.69
CA GLN A 415 17.71 2.21 20.60
C GLN A 415 17.04 3.58 20.77
N GLU A 416 17.80 4.64 20.50
CA GLU A 416 17.32 6.02 20.55
C GLU A 416 17.79 6.78 19.31
N LYS A 417 16.89 7.56 18.71
CA LYS A 417 17.19 8.52 17.62
C LYS A 417 16.40 9.81 17.84
N GLU A 418 16.92 10.92 17.33
CA GLU A 418 16.30 12.25 17.49
C GLU A 418 16.11 12.92 16.13
N THR A 419 15.05 13.72 16.01
CA THR A 419 14.89 14.62 14.86
C THR A 419 15.84 15.82 14.99
N GLU A 420 16.06 16.53 13.89
CA GLU A 420 16.64 17.88 13.96
C GLU A 420 15.71 18.82 14.74
N MET A 421 16.29 19.83 15.39
CA MET A 421 15.53 20.88 16.05
C MET A 421 14.80 21.72 15.01
N ALA A 422 13.55 22.07 15.28
CA ALA A 422 12.72 22.88 14.40
C ALA A 422 12.15 24.08 15.17
N GLU A 423 12.00 25.22 14.51
CA GLU A 423 11.51 26.44 15.15
C GLU A 423 9.97 26.48 15.24
N GLY A 424 9.45 26.92 16.38
CA GLY A 424 8.03 27.21 16.59
C GLY A 424 7.24 26.09 17.27
N LEU A 425 5.96 26.35 17.56
CA LEU A 425 5.05 25.44 18.27
C LEU A 425 4.30 24.47 17.34
N ASP A 426 4.41 24.68 16.03
CA ASP A 426 3.87 23.81 14.98
C ASP A 426 4.99 23.38 14.01
N PRO A 427 6.09 22.79 14.52
CA PRO A 427 7.26 22.47 13.72
C PRO A 427 6.96 21.40 12.67
N ARG A 428 7.68 21.45 11.55
CA ARG A 428 7.77 20.36 10.58
C ARG A 428 9.20 19.85 10.57
N PHE A 429 9.39 18.59 10.94
CA PHE A 429 10.72 18.08 11.21
C PHE A 429 11.51 17.72 9.94
N CYS A 430 10.85 17.50 8.79
CA CYS A 430 11.49 17.25 7.49
C CYS A 430 12.63 16.18 7.51
N VAL A 431 12.63 15.26 8.47
CA VAL A 431 13.73 14.30 8.68
C VAL A 431 13.55 13.08 7.80
N ALA A 432 14.66 12.45 7.41
CA ALA A 432 14.65 11.10 6.84
C ALA A 432 13.94 10.11 7.78
N PRO A 433 13.20 9.11 7.27
CA PRO A 433 12.57 8.11 8.10
C PRO A 433 13.64 7.35 8.89
N MET A 434 13.40 7.19 10.18
CA MET A 434 14.23 6.47 11.11
C MET A 434 13.85 4.99 11.09
N MET A 435 14.85 4.11 11.15
CA MET A 435 14.63 2.67 11.19
C MET A 435 15.19 2.07 12.47
N PHE A 436 14.46 1.13 13.07
CA PHE A 436 14.82 0.45 14.30
C PHE A 436 14.63 -1.07 14.15
N ASP A 437 15.60 -1.83 14.66
CA ASP A 437 15.41 -3.27 14.86
C ASP A 437 14.53 -3.47 16.10
N VAL A 438 13.47 -4.28 16.01
CA VAL A 438 12.53 -4.47 17.12
C VAL A 438 12.77 -5.82 17.77
N PRO A 439 13.22 -5.89 19.04
CA PRO A 439 13.51 -7.16 19.70
C PRO A 439 12.30 -8.10 19.79
N SER A 440 11.13 -7.56 20.12
CA SER A 440 9.87 -8.30 20.27
C SER A 440 8.65 -7.46 19.87
N ALA A 441 7.56 -8.08 19.42
CA ALA A 441 6.36 -7.38 18.96
C ALA A 441 5.64 -6.56 20.06
N ASP A 442 5.90 -6.86 21.33
CA ASP A 442 5.44 -6.12 22.51
C ASP A 442 6.43 -5.01 22.93
N THR A 443 7.54 -4.83 22.22
CA THR A 443 8.50 -3.75 22.51
C THR A 443 7.78 -2.41 22.44
N VAL A 444 7.88 -1.66 23.52
CA VAL A 444 7.30 -0.33 23.63
C VAL A 444 8.08 0.65 22.74
N VAL A 445 7.33 1.37 21.90
CA VAL A 445 7.81 2.47 21.08
C VAL A 445 7.37 3.77 21.74
N ARG A 446 8.31 4.65 22.05
CA ARG A 446 8.05 5.90 22.76
C ARG A 446 8.58 7.10 21.99
N PHE A 447 7.73 8.10 21.81
CA PHE A 447 8.02 9.36 21.14
C PHE A 447 7.96 10.48 22.20
N GLU A 448 9.04 11.18 22.42
CA GLU A 448 9.14 12.26 23.40
C GLU A 448 9.34 13.58 22.66
N ALA A 449 8.36 14.49 22.74
CA ALA A 449 8.52 15.86 22.27
C ALA A 449 9.28 16.66 23.35
N MET A 450 10.42 17.23 22.99
CA MET A 450 11.36 17.86 23.91
C MET A 450 11.67 19.29 23.43
N ASP A 451 11.83 20.25 24.34
CA ASP A 451 12.27 21.62 24.05
C ASP A 451 13.33 22.03 25.07
N HIS A 452 14.56 22.30 24.60
CA HIS A 452 15.73 22.58 25.45
C HIS A 452 15.93 21.58 26.61
N GLY A 453 15.65 20.30 26.36
CA GLY A 453 15.76 19.23 27.38
C GLY A 453 14.56 19.09 28.31
N THR A 454 13.56 19.97 28.18
CA THR A 454 12.28 19.87 28.90
C THR A 454 11.31 19.00 28.12
N LEU A 455 10.69 18.02 28.78
CA LEU A 455 9.67 17.16 28.16
C LEU A 455 8.37 17.94 27.99
N LEU A 456 7.94 18.12 26.74
CA LEU A 456 6.66 18.75 26.39
C LEU A 456 5.50 17.75 26.43
N GLY A 457 5.77 16.47 26.19
CA GLY A 457 4.78 15.38 26.20
C GLY A 457 5.29 14.16 25.46
N TYR A 458 4.55 13.04 25.50
CA TYR A 458 4.97 11.81 24.84
C TYR A 458 3.82 10.99 24.22
N VAL A 459 4.15 10.13 23.26
CA VAL A 459 3.24 9.11 22.70
C VAL A 459 3.90 7.76 22.90
N GLU A 460 3.14 6.76 23.33
CA GLU A 460 3.65 5.43 23.60
C GLU A 460 2.65 4.36 23.14
N PHE A 461 3.15 3.32 22.48
CA PHE A 461 2.38 2.14 22.07
C PHE A 461 3.31 0.95 21.81
N ALA A 462 2.76 -0.27 21.79
CA ALA A 462 3.55 -1.46 21.46
C ALA A 462 3.90 -1.51 19.96
N ALA A 463 5.04 -2.06 19.58
CA ALA A 463 5.45 -2.16 18.17
C ALA A 463 4.41 -2.89 17.29
N SER A 464 3.72 -3.89 17.85
CA SER A 464 2.61 -4.59 17.19
C SER A 464 1.36 -3.74 16.96
N GLU A 465 1.18 -2.66 17.72
CA GLU A 465 0.10 -1.69 17.54
C GLU A 465 0.44 -0.65 16.47
N ALA A 466 1.71 -0.55 16.06
CA ALA A 466 2.10 0.29 14.93
C ALA A 466 1.37 -0.21 13.68
N PHE A 467 0.31 0.51 13.30
CA PHE A 467 -0.60 0.09 12.24
C PHE A 467 0.16 -0.20 10.94
N SER A 468 -0.15 -1.34 10.32
CA SER A 468 0.46 -1.83 9.06
C SER A 468 0.04 -1.01 7.82
N ARG A 469 0.02 0.33 7.89
CA ARG A 469 -0.44 1.18 6.79
C ARG A 469 0.62 2.16 6.36
N LEU A 470 1.42 1.73 5.40
CA LEU A 470 2.07 2.62 4.43
C LEU A 470 0.98 3.28 3.59
N GLY A 471 0.41 4.35 4.14
CA GLY A 471 -0.60 5.17 3.53
C GLY A 471 -0.07 6.58 3.29
N PRO A 472 -0.66 7.34 2.34
CA PRO A 472 -0.22 8.70 2.05
C PRO A 472 -0.57 9.72 3.16
N ARG A 473 -0.86 9.26 4.38
CA ARG A 473 -1.36 10.11 5.47
C ARG A 473 -0.76 9.63 6.78
N SER A 474 0.05 10.50 7.37
CA SER A 474 0.48 10.42 8.76
C SER A 474 -0.75 10.42 9.68
N GLU A 475 -0.66 9.67 10.76
CA GLU A 475 -1.66 9.61 11.81
C GLU A 475 -1.35 10.66 12.88
N VAL A 476 -2.40 11.23 13.48
CA VAL A 476 -2.26 12.28 14.49
C VAL A 476 -2.43 11.65 15.86
N HIS A 477 -1.43 11.80 16.72
CA HIS A 477 -1.40 11.26 18.07
C HIS A 477 -1.34 12.40 19.09
N PHE A 478 -2.23 12.38 20.08
CA PHE A 478 -2.21 13.36 21.17
C PHE A 478 -1.08 13.06 22.14
N LEU A 479 -0.35 14.10 22.55
CA LEU A 479 0.71 13.98 23.55
C LEU A 479 0.11 13.69 24.92
N GLN A 480 0.57 12.61 25.55
CA GLN A 480 0.35 12.30 26.95
C GLN A 480 1.28 13.14 27.83
N GLY A 481 0.80 13.52 29.02
CA GLY A 481 1.55 14.36 29.95
C GLY A 481 1.63 15.85 29.57
N ALA A 482 0.98 16.26 28.48
CA ALA A 482 0.87 17.64 28.04
C ALA A 482 -0.58 18.15 28.20
N GLU A 483 -0.77 19.45 28.43
CA GLU A 483 -2.12 20.05 28.40
C GLU A 483 -2.68 20.09 26.96
N GLN A 484 -1.79 20.29 25.98
CA GLN A 484 -2.09 20.30 24.55
C GLN A 484 -0.86 19.84 23.78
N GLY A 485 -1.09 19.37 22.56
CA GLY A 485 -0.03 18.99 21.64
C GLY A 485 -0.34 17.70 20.91
N GLU A 486 0.03 17.66 19.63
CA GLU A 486 -0.19 16.53 18.75
C GLU A 486 1.10 16.23 17.96
N LEU A 487 1.36 14.95 17.69
CA LEU A 487 2.40 14.50 16.76
C LEU A 487 1.76 13.88 15.52
N GLU A 488 2.26 14.26 14.35
CA GLU A 488 1.95 13.61 13.07
C GLU A 488 3.02 12.56 12.78
N LEU A 489 2.64 11.29 12.91
CA LEU A 489 3.54 10.14 12.82
C LEU A 489 3.12 9.21 11.66
N GLU A 490 4.11 8.73 10.92
CA GLU A 490 3.97 7.59 10.01
C GLU A 490 4.85 6.47 10.57
N VAL A 491 4.22 5.42 11.09
CA VAL A 491 4.91 4.32 11.77
C VAL A 491 4.49 3.01 11.14
N VAL A 492 5.47 2.18 10.77
CA VAL A 492 5.22 0.92 10.07
C VAL A 492 6.10 -0.15 10.67
N PHE A 493 5.46 -1.18 11.22
CA PHE A 493 6.13 -2.38 11.71
C PHE A 493 6.00 -3.50 10.69
N SER A 494 7.11 -4.19 10.40
CA SER A 494 7.15 -5.33 9.49
C SER A 494 7.91 -6.49 10.14
N THR A 495 7.34 -7.69 10.06
CA THR A 495 7.94 -8.91 10.58
C THR A 495 8.24 -9.89 9.45
N LYS A 496 9.17 -10.82 9.68
CA LYS A 496 9.47 -11.88 8.70
C LYS A 496 8.26 -12.79 8.43
N ALA A 497 7.43 -13.04 9.45
CA ALA A 497 6.32 -14.00 9.39
C ALA A 497 5.24 -13.63 8.35
N GLU A 498 4.99 -12.34 8.14
CA GLU A 498 3.96 -11.87 7.19
C GLU A 498 4.23 -12.30 5.74
N LYS A 499 5.49 -12.50 5.35
CA LYS A 499 5.86 -12.89 3.98
C LYS A 499 5.67 -14.39 3.73
N GLU A 500 5.94 -15.22 4.72
CA GLU A 500 5.77 -16.67 4.60
C GLU A 500 4.28 -17.03 4.48
N GLU A 501 3.41 -16.38 5.26
CA GLU A 501 1.96 -16.56 5.13
C GLU A 501 1.40 -16.03 3.80
N ALA A 502 1.88 -14.88 3.30
CA ALA A 502 1.44 -14.34 2.01
C ALA A 502 1.84 -15.23 0.81
N VAL A 503 2.97 -15.92 0.90
CA VAL A 503 3.46 -16.83 -0.15
C VAL A 503 2.78 -18.20 -0.06
N GLU A 504 2.46 -18.70 1.13
CA GLU A 504 1.79 -20.00 1.31
C GLU A 504 0.32 -19.97 0.84
N PHE A 505 -0.36 -18.83 0.97
CA PHE A 505 -1.75 -18.66 0.53
C PHE A 505 -1.92 -18.17 -0.92
N ALA A 506 -0.83 -17.84 -1.63
CA ALA A 506 -0.91 -17.63 -3.07
C ALA A 506 -1.27 -18.97 -3.74
N PRO A 507 -2.42 -19.11 -4.41
CA PRO A 507 -2.81 -20.39 -5.00
C PRO A 507 -1.69 -20.79 -5.96
N GLN A 508 -1.02 -21.92 -5.65
CA GLN A 508 0.02 -22.51 -6.49
C GLN A 508 -0.53 -22.63 -7.91
N LYS A 509 -0.26 -21.60 -8.72
CA LYS A 509 -0.50 -21.65 -10.14
C LYS A 509 0.33 -22.83 -10.59
N ARG A 510 -0.35 -23.87 -11.05
CA ARG A 510 0.22 -24.99 -11.78
C ARG A 510 0.99 -24.43 -12.99
N ILE A 511 2.24 -24.00 -12.76
CA ILE A 511 3.25 -23.82 -13.79
C ILE A 511 3.79 -25.22 -14.06
N ASN A 512 2.95 -26.06 -14.63
CA ASN A 512 3.33 -27.36 -15.17
C ASN A 512 2.37 -27.66 -16.32
N ARG A 513 2.71 -27.14 -17.49
CA ARG A 513 2.46 -27.66 -18.86
C ARG A 513 2.60 -26.55 -19.90
N ALA A 514 3.82 -26.11 -20.18
CA ALA A 514 4.18 -25.44 -21.44
C ALA A 514 5.71 -25.35 -21.61
N TRP A 515 6.43 -26.45 -21.35
CA TRP A 515 7.81 -26.59 -21.82
C TRP A 515 7.86 -27.82 -22.72
N GLY A 516 7.66 -27.57 -24.00
CA GLY A 516 7.81 -28.57 -25.05
C GLY A 516 9.27 -28.97 -25.15
N LEU A 517 9.66 -30.04 -24.45
CA LEU A 517 10.81 -30.83 -24.84
C LEU A 517 10.48 -31.47 -26.20
N ARG A 518 11.07 -30.93 -27.27
CA ARG A 518 11.33 -31.68 -28.50
C ARG A 518 12.19 -32.88 -28.13
N LYS A 519 11.58 -34.05 -27.97
CA LYS A 519 12.29 -35.31 -28.17
C LYS A 519 12.20 -35.65 -29.66
N SER A 520 13.37 -35.66 -30.28
CA SER A 520 13.65 -36.35 -31.53
C SER A 520 13.25 -37.83 -31.41
N ALA A 521 12.34 -38.28 -32.26
CA ALA A 521 12.20 -39.69 -32.61
C ALA A 521 11.52 -39.78 -33.98
N THR A 522 12.35 -39.99 -35.00
CA THR A 522 12.05 -40.81 -36.18
C THR A 522 11.25 -42.05 -35.77
N GLU A 523 10.06 -42.22 -36.33
CA GLU A 523 9.56 -43.49 -36.89
C GLU A 523 8.17 -43.27 -37.47
N ILE A 524 8.04 -43.54 -38.77
CA ILE A 524 6.80 -43.49 -39.55
C ILE A 524 6.23 -44.91 -39.54
N PRO A 525 5.04 -45.17 -38.97
CA PRO A 525 4.31 -46.38 -39.29
C PRO A 525 3.38 -46.12 -40.48
N VAL A 526 3.65 -46.87 -41.55
CA VAL A 526 2.84 -47.04 -42.74
C VAL A 526 1.48 -47.62 -42.34
N PHE A 527 0.40 -46.85 -42.51
CA PHE A 527 -0.96 -47.37 -42.39
C PHE A 527 -1.35 -48.08 -43.70
N SER A 528 -1.37 -49.40 -43.66
CA SER A 528 -1.94 -50.27 -44.69
C SER A 528 -3.47 -50.10 -44.73
N ARG A 529 -3.99 -49.83 -45.94
CA ARG A 529 -5.42 -49.89 -46.26
C ARG A 529 -5.88 -51.35 -46.21
N SER A 530 -7.00 -51.61 -45.56
CA SER A 530 -7.76 -52.87 -45.69
C SER A 530 -9.02 -52.63 -46.54
N PRO A 531 -9.45 -53.61 -47.36
CA PRO A 531 -10.38 -53.38 -48.47
C PRO A 531 -11.85 -53.51 -48.07
N ARG A 532 -12.71 -52.74 -48.75
CA ARG A 532 -14.17 -52.94 -48.74
C ARG A 532 -14.50 -54.21 -49.52
N GLY A 533 -15.04 -55.20 -48.82
CA GLY A 533 -15.77 -56.31 -49.41
C GLY A 533 -17.20 -55.88 -49.75
N ALA A 534 -17.64 -56.29 -50.94
CA ALA A 534 -19.00 -56.25 -51.41
C ALA A 534 -19.78 -57.49 -50.90
N GLN A 535 -21.04 -57.29 -50.53
CA GLN A 535 -22.18 -58.15 -50.87
C GLN A 535 -23.46 -57.35 -50.67
#